data_AF-A0A9D5SLD4-F1
#
_entry.id   AF-A0A9D5SLD4-F1
#
_cell.length_a   1.000
_cell.length_b   1.000
_cell.length_c   1.000
_cell.angle_alpha   90.00
_cell.angle_beta   90.00
_cell.angle_gamma   90.00
#
_symmetry.space_group_name_H-M   'P 1'
#
loop_
_entity.id
_entity.type
_entity.pdbx_description
1 polymer ?
#
loop_
_entity_poly.entity_id
_entity_poly.type
_entity_poly.pdbx_seq_one_letter_code
_entity_poly.pdbx_strand_id
1 'polypeptide(L)'
;MYIKDIYEAVVMTSPCSQPKFLRFLDTTVRSLTAKYGIGRVINDKAYMTPEGIDGDLPLKEPYFNAVVSNILFLLTGNTDYKTDYMAEAEYAYKTVWRTDMKGLRMVGEDYYHV
;
A
#
# COMPACT_ATOMS: atom_id res chain seq x y z
N MET A 1 1.27 -8.94 -3.93
CA MET A 1 2.00 -7.91 -4.69
C MET A 1 3.46 -8.02 -4.35
N TYR A 2 4.36 -8.14 -5.31
CA TYR A 2 5.77 -8.42 -5.01
C TYR A 2 6.51 -7.16 -4.55
N ILE A 3 7.38 -7.32 -3.55
CA ILE A 3 8.22 -6.22 -3.03
C ILE A 3 9.19 -5.73 -4.11
N LYS A 4 9.68 -6.65 -4.95
CA LYS A 4 10.54 -6.38 -6.09
C LYS A 4 9.95 -5.35 -7.04
N ASP A 5 8.65 -5.42 -7.33
CA ASP A 5 7.98 -4.49 -8.25
C ASP A 5 8.05 -3.04 -7.74
N ILE A 6 7.87 -2.86 -6.42
CA ILE A 6 7.99 -1.55 -5.76
C ILE A 6 9.45 -1.10 -5.76
N TYR A 7 10.38 -2.02 -5.49
CA TYR A 7 11.81 -1.73 -5.48
C TYR A 7 12.28 -1.24 -6.85
N GLU A 8 11.90 -1.93 -7.93
CA GLU A 8 12.23 -1.54 -9.30
C GLU A 8 11.65 -0.17 -9.66
N ALA A 9 10.38 0.09 -9.34
CA ALA A 9 9.75 1.40 -9.56
C ALA A 9 10.50 2.55 -8.85
N VAL A 10 10.91 2.33 -7.60
CA VAL A 10 11.67 3.31 -6.83
C VAL A 10 13.07 3.49 -7.42
N VAL A 11 13.79 2.41 -7.71
CA VAL A 11 15.19 2.46 -8.19
C VAL A 11 15.30 3.10 -9.56
N MET A 12 14.32 2.89 -10.45
CA MET A 12 14.26 3.57 -11.76
C MET A 12 14.24 5.10 -11.63
N THR A 13 13.65 5.61 -10.56
CA THR A 13 13.50 7.06 -10.34
C THR A 13 14.61 7.62 -9.44
N SER A 14 14.95 6.91 -8.37
CA SER A 14 15.95 7.28 -7.38
C SER A 14 16.68 6.03 -6.86
N PRO A 15 17.88 5.74 -7.39
CA PRO A 15 18.64 4.56 -6.99
C PRO A 15 18.91 4.51 -5.50
N CYS A 16 18.64 3.37 -4.86
CA CYS A 16 18.87 3.17 -3.44
C CYS A 16 19.29 1.74 -3.12
N SER A 17 20.01 1.57 -2.00
CA SER A 17 20.38 0.25 -1.52
C SER A 17 19.17 -0.48 -0.95
N GLN A 18 19.14 -1.80 -1.13
CA GLN A 18 18.07 -2.66 -0.63
C GLN A 18 17.77 -2.47 0.86
N PRO A 19 18.75 -2.40 1.79
CA PRO A 19 18.45 -2.17 3.21
C PRO A 19 17.76 -0.81 3.48
N LYS A 20 18.14 0.23 2.72
CA LYS A 20 17.54 1.56 2.85
C LYS A 20 16.09 1.54 2.36
N PHE A 21 15.85 0.89 1.23
CA PHE A 21 14.51 0.68 0.69
C PHE A 21 13.61 -0.08 1.67
N LEU A 22 14.06 -1.21 2.21
CA LEU A 22 13.26 -2.03 3.14
C LEU A 22 12.86 -1.25 4.40
N ARG A 23 13.77 -0.42 4.94
CA ARG A 23 13.46 0.46 6.09
C ARG A 23 12.37 1.49 5.77
N PHE A 24 12.43 2.10 4.57
CA PHE A 24 11.42 3.08 4.15
C PHE A 24 10.09 2.43 3.79
N LEU A 25 10.12 1.23 3.19
CA LEU A 25 8.94 0.42 2.97
C LEU A 25 8.24 0.12 4.29
N ASP A 26 8.98 -0.35 5.30
CA ASP A 26 8.41 -0.65 6.62
C ASP A 26 7.80 0.58 7.29
N THR A 27 8.51 1.70 7.24
CA THR A 27 8.03 2.98 7.77
C THR A 27 6.74 3.41 7.06
N THR A 28 6.68 3.24 5.74
CA THR A 28 5.53 3.61 4.91
C THR A 28 4.30 2.75 5.21
N VAL A 29 4.47 1.42 5.27
CA VAL A 29 3.37 0.50 5.58
C VAL A 29 2.84 0.73 7.00
N ARG A 30 3.73 0.97 7.98
CA ARG A 30 3.33 1.33 9.35
C ARG A 30 2.57 2.66 9.39
N SER A 31 2.99 3.66 8.62
CA SER A 31 2.28 4.94 8.52
C SER A 31 0.88 4.78 7.93
N LEU A 32 0.75 4.01 6.85
CA LEU A 32 -0.54 3.73 6.21
C LEU A 32 -1.49 2.98 7.14
N THR A 33 -1.00 1.93 7.81
CA THR A 33 -1.81 1.11 8.72
C THR A 33 -2.22 1.88 9.97
N ALA A 34 -1.36 2.76 10.50
CA ALA A 34 -1.71 3.66 11.60
C ALA A 34 -2.81 4.66 11.21
N LYS A 35 -2.80 5.15 9.96
CA LYS A 35 -3.76 6.16 9.49
C LYS A 35 -5.12 5.57 9.07
N TYR A 36 -5.12 4.47 8.33
CA TYR A 36 -6.33 3.92 7.69
C TYR A 36 -6.81 2.60 8.33
N GLY A 37 -6.05 2.05 9.27
CA GLY A 37 -6.33 0.78 9.92
C GLY A 37 -5.78 -0.43 9.15
N ILE A 38 -5.36 -1.46 9.89
CA ILE A 38 -4.70 -2.65 9.36
C ILE A 38 -5.56 -3.35 8.29
N GLY A 39 -6.83 -3.67 8.58
CA GLY A 39 -7.70 -4.42 7.65
C GLY A 39 -8.07 -3.69 6.35
N ARG A 40 -7.85 -2.37 6.29
CA ARG A 40 -8.07 -1.57 5.07
C ARG A 40 -6.82 -1.43 4.21
N VAL A 41 -5.65 -1.74 4.76
CA VAL A 41 -4.35 -1.58 4.10
C VAL A 41 -3.73 -2.93 3.76
N ILE A 42 -3.90 -3.91 4.63
CA ILE A 42 -3.26 -5.23 4.57
C ILE A 42 -4.28 -6.30 4.16
N ASN A 43 -3.85 -7.25 3.34
CA ASN A 43 -4.63 -8.41 2.88
C ASN A 43 -4.58 -9.55 3.91
N ASP A 44 -5.49 -9.56 4.90
CA ASP A 44 -5.83 -10.62 5.90
C ASP A 44 -4.70 -11.41 6.61
N LYS A 45 -3.45 -11.27 6.18
CA LYS A 45 -2.22 -11.81 6.73
C LYS A 45 -1.59 -10.70 7.56
N ALA A 46 -1.13 -11.01 8.77
CA ALA A 46 -0.38 -10.05 9.57
C ALA A 46 0.84 -9.53 8.78
N TYR A 47 1.05 -8.22 8.77
CA TYR A 47 2.24 -7.63 8.13
C TYR A 47 3.47 -7.92 8.99
N MET A 48 4.46 -8.53 8.35
CA MET A 48 5.80 -8.70 8.90
C MET A 48 6.76 -7.79 8.14
N THR A 49 7.72 -7.21 8.86
CA THR A 49 8.78 -6.43 8.24
C THR A 49 9.57 -7.31 7.26
N PRO A 50 9.67 -6.94 5.98
CA PRO A 50 10.33 -7.78 5.00
C PRO A 50 11.85 -7.81 5.19
N GLU A 51 12.42 -9.00 5.13
CA GLU A 51 13.88 -9.21 5.23
C GLU A 51 14.58 -9.14 3.86
N GLY A 52 13.82 -9.17 2.77
CA GLY A 52 14.32 -9.19 1.39
C GLY A 52 13.31 -8.68 0.36
N ILE A 53 13.74 -8.56 -0.90
CA ILE A 53 12.92 -8.05 -2.01
C ILE A 53 12.16 -9.13 -2.78
N ASP A 54 12.57 -10.40 -2.66
CA ASP A 54 11.94 -11.53 -3.38
C ASP A 54 10.65 -12.01 -2.71
N GLY A 55 10.18 -11.31 -1.68
CA GLY A 55 8.99 -11.64 -0.92
C GLY A 55 7.69 -11.02 -1.47
N ASP A 56 6.58 -11.58 -1.02
CA ASP A 56 5.25 -11.00 -1.22
C ASP A 56 4.96 -9.96 -0.13
N LEU A 57 4.39 -8.83 -0.52
CA LEU A 57 3.91 -7.80 0.39
C LEU A 57 2.40 -7.99 0.56
N PRO A 58 1.90 -8.24 1.80
CA PRO A 58 0.47 -8.41 2.05
C PRO A 58 -0.26 -7.04 2.05
N LEU A 59 0.07 -6.15 1.12
CA LEU A 59 -0.56 -4.84 0.95
C LEU A 59 -1.62 -4.92 -0.15
N LYS A 60 -2.77 -4.27 0.06
CA LYS A 60 -3.80 -4.12 -0.97
C LYS A 60 -3.25 -3.36 -2.17
N GLU A 61 -3.49 -3.87 -3.38
CA GLU A 61 -2.94 -3.34 -4.64
C GLU A 61 -3.16 -1.84 -4.86
N PRO A 62 -4.31 -1.23 -4.50
CA PRO A 62 -4.52 0.20 -4.71
C PRO A 62 -3.48 1.10 -4.01
N TYR A 63 -2.79 0.60 -2.98
CA TYR A 63 -1.76 1.37 -2.27
C TYR A 63 -0.39 1.38 -2.96
N PHE A 64 -0.19 0.68 -4.08
CA PHE A 64 1.11 0.59 -4.78
C PHE A 64 1.72 1.98 -5.05
N ASN A 65 1.00 2.86 -5.74
CA ASN A 65 1.48 4.19 -6.08
C ASN A 65 1.77 5.03 -4.84
N ALA A 66 0.90 4.95 -3.83
CA ALA A 66 1.10 5.66 -2.56
C ALA A 66 2.42 5.23 -1.88
N VAL A 67 2.71 3.93 -1.87
CA VAL A 67 3.95 3.41 -1.27
C VAL A 67 5.17 3.90 -2.04
N VAL A 68 5.15 3.81 -3.37
CA VAL A 68 6.25 4.30 -4.22
C VAL A 68 6.52 5.78 -3.96
N SER A 69 5.48 6.63 -4.02
CA SER A 69 5.61 8.07 -3.82
C SER A 69 6.16 8.42 -2.43
N ASN A 70 5.70 7.75 -1.37
CA ASN A 70 6.23 8.03 -0.04
C ASN A 70 7.69 7.60 0.12
N ILE A 71 8.10 6.48 -0.49
CA ILE A 71 9.50 6.05 -0.47
C ILE A 71 10.37 7.05 -1.25
N LEU A 72 9.90 7.56 -2.40
CA LEU A 72 10.59 8.59 -3.16
C LEU A 72 10.71 9.90 -2.38
N PHE A 73 9.68 10.30 -1.64
CA PHE A 73 9.74 11.42 -0.71
C PHE A 73 10.80 11.19 0.37
N LEU A 74 10.81 10.02 1.03
CA LEU A 74 11.80 9.70 2.07
C LEU A 74 13.24 9.63 1.55
N LEU A 75 13.42 9.27 0.27
CA LEU A 75 14.73 9.22 -0.37
C LEU A 75 15.26 10.59 -0.80
N THR A 76 14.39 11.43 -1.36
CA THR A 76 14.78 12.67 -2.06
C THR A 76 14.47 13.93 -1.27
N GLY A 77 13.54 13.87 -0.32
CA GLY A 77 12.99 15.04 0.36
C GLY A 77 12.06 15.90 -0.49
N ASN A 78 11.75 15.50 -1.74
CA ASN A 78 10.90 16.30 -2.62
C ASN A 78 9.44 16.27 -2.14
N THR A 79 8.90 17.46 -1.85
CA THR A 79 7.53 17.68 -1.37
C THR A 79 6.45 17.31 -2.38
N ASP A 80 6.77 17.25 -3.67
CA ASP A 80 5.82 16.85 -4.70
C ASP A 80 5.39 15.40 -4.48
N TYR A 81 6.36 14.50 -4.28
CA TYR A 81 6.09 13.09 -3.94
C TYR A 81 5.32 12.91 -2.63
N LYS A 82 5.48 13.85 -1.68
CA LYS A 82 4.68 13.84 -0.44
C LYS A 82 3.21 14.17 -0.74
N THR A 83 2.96 15.13 -1.62
CA THR A 83 1.62 15.51 -2.05
C THR A 83 0.97 14.35 -2.81
N ASP A 84 1.71 13.74 -3.74
CA ASP A 84 1.25 12.56 -4.49
C ASP A 84 0.95 11.39 -3.56
N TYR A 85 1.81 11.12 -2.57
CA TYR A 85 1.54 10.11 -1.56
C TYR A 85 0.20 10.34 -0.85
N MET A 86 -0.08 11.58 -0.43
CA MET A 86 -1.32 11.88 0.28
C MET A 86 -2.56 11.66 -0.62
N ALA A 87 -2.49 12.10 -1.87
CA ALA A 87 -3.57 11.94 -2.84
C ALA A 87 -3.81 10.46 -3.19
N GLU A 88 -2.74 9.72 -3.51
CA GLU A 88 -2.80 8.29 -3.86
C GLU A 88 -3.24 7.45 -2.66
N ALA A 89 -2.80 7.75 -1.44
CA ALA A 89 -3.21 7.03 -0.24
C ALA A 89 -4.71 7.22 0.05
N GLU A 90 -5.25 8.42 -0.18
CA GLU A 90 -6.68 8.69 -0.03
C GLU A 90 -7.51 8.02 -1.13
N TYR A 91 -7.03 8.05 -2.37
CA TYR A 91 -7.64 7.34 -3.49
C TYR A 91 -7.68 5.82 -3.24
N ALA A 92 -6.57 5.25 -2.80
CA ALA A 92 -6.44 3.83 -2.45
C ALA A 92 -7.44 3.43 -1.36
N TYR A 93 -7.50 4.21 -0.27
CA TYR A 93 -8.44 3.98 0.82
C TYR A 93 -9.90 4.02 0.35
N LYS A 94 -10.28 5.02 -0.43
CA LYS A 94 -11.65 5.14 -0.99
C LYS A 94 -11.98 3.96 -1.90
N THR A 95 -11.02 3.50 -2.68
CA THR A 95 -11.18 2.35 -3.58
C THR A 95 -11.41 1.07 -2.79
N VAL A 96 -10.57 0.78 -1.79
CA VAL A 96 -10.75 -0.37 -0.89
C VAL A 96 -12.08 -0.29 -0.16
N TRP A 97 -12.42 0.87 0.41
CA TRP A 97 -13.67 1.04 1.13
C TRP A 97 -14.90 0.77 0.26
N ARG A 98 -14.90 1.25 -0.99
CA ARG A 98 -15.97 0.99 -1.95
C ARG A 98 -16.08 -0.50 -2.29
N THR A 99 -14.96 -1.19 -2.48
CA THR A 99 -14.96 -2.64 -2.77
C THR A 99 -15.54 -3.43 -1.60
N ASP A 100 -15.12 -3.11 -0.37
CA ASP A 100 -15.61 -3.77 0.84
C ASP A 100 -17.14 -3.52 1.01
N MET A 101 -17.62 -2.30 0.71
CA MET A 101 -19.06 -1.97 0.76
C MET A 101 -19.88 -2.64 -0.35
N LYS A 102 -19.32 -2.85 -1.54
CA LYS A 102 -19.99 -3.61 -2.61
C LYS A 102 -20.13 -5.09 -2.24
N GLY A 103 -19.13 -5.68 -1.59
CA GLY A 103 -19.20 -7.05 -1.07
C GLY A 103 -20.33 -7.23 -0.05
N LEU A 104 -20.53 -6.25 0.83
CA LEU A 104 -21.66 -6.25 1.78
C LEU A 104 -23.03 -6.15 1.08
N ARG A 105 -23.10 -5.49 -0.08
CA ARG A 105 -24.37 -5.27 -0.79
C ARG A 105 -24.86 -6.53 -1.52
N MET A 106 -23.96 -7.39 -1.97
CA MET A 106 -24.34 -8.67 -2.62
C MET A 106 -24.87 -9.71 -1.62
N VAL A 107 -24.41 -9.69 -0.37
CA VAL A 107 -24.85 -10.66 0.67
C VAL A 107 -26.26 -10.34 1.21
N GLY A 108 -26.82 -9.18 0.88
CA GLY A 108 -28.16 -8.75 1.33
C GLY A 108 -29.31 -9.09 0.38
N GLU A 109 -29.04 -9.53 -0.86
CA GLU A 109 -30.08 -9.76 -1.89
C GLU A 109 -30.41 -11.24 -2.18
N ASP A 110 -29.91 -12.18 -1.37
CA ASP A 110 -30.32 -13.60 -1.41
C ASP A 110 -31.31 -13.96 -0.29
N TYR A 111 -32.34 -13.12 -0.07
CA TYR A 111 -33.52 -13.52 0.69
C TYR A 111 -34.58 -14.08 -0.26
N TYR A 112 -34.74 -15.41 -0.17
CA TYR A 112 -35.73 -16.29 -0.79
C TYR A 112 -37.07 -15.62 -1.20
N HIS A 113 -37.41 -15.79 -2.47
CA HIS A 113 -38.80 -15.87 -2.94
C HIS A 113 -38.92 -17.04 -3.92
N VAL A 114 -39.33 -18.22 -3.42
CA VAL A 114 -40.31 -19.14 -4.04
C VAL A 114 -41.01 -19.90 -2.92
#